data_AF-D9R3M8-F1
#
_entry.id   AF-D9R3M8-F1
#
_cell.length_a   1.000
_cell.length_b   1.000
_cell.length_c   1.000
_cell.angle_alpha   90.00
_cell.angle_beta   90.00
_cell.angle_gamma   90.00
#
_symmetry.space_group_name_H-M   'P 1'
#
loop_
_entity.id
_entity.type
_entity.pdbx_description
1 polymer ?
#
loop_
_entity_poly.entity_id
_entity_poly.type
_entity_poly.pdbx_seq_one_letter_code
_entity_poly.pdbx_strand_id
1 'polypeptide(L)'
;MVQNTVRISEIELSGFKNTQYGKIVMPSAGKRDYFSKTADILGIYGQNGSGKTAVIEAMGLVQVLLTGRPLSREAVHYISKEADVCTIMVRFIIQTDSKKTMTEYSVQLKRVTGTEFEITREILRGAAWNGEKFESKKTLIDYELHSEGGIFTPKYRLEDLIRENDENKVNLTVAKKMARKDLVSFIFGPEGRGVFLSAAKGASEEYAFLIEALHQYAGMNLFVISNAHAGAISMNFMIPFTFRLDLGERVAKGDLLIRLDEPSVISKEHFTIARQIIEEMNVVLDTIIPGLSIGIHDFGEQLSERGETGYRVELISKRGETIIPLNYESEGILKIISVLNALMCVYNNASMCLIIDELDSGVYEYLLGELLSVFEKGARGQLIFTSHNLRALEMINKNSIVFSTANSSNRYIRLQNIKSNHNLRDMYLRSITLGGQKETVYEETDSVEIGRAFRRAGKAVKDGNQN
;
A
#
# COMPACT_ATOMS: atom_id res chain seq x y z
N MET A 1 15.40 20.29 -3.54
CA MET A 1 15.58 18.83 -3.66
C MET A 1 15.35 18.43 -5.10
N VAL A 2 16.15 17.54 -5.68
CA VAL A 2 15.88 16.99 -7.02
C VAL A 2 14.55 16.23 -6.95
N GLN A 3 13.57 16.64 -7.74
CA GLN A 3 12.21 16.09 -7.66
C GLN A 3 12.17 14.74 -8.39
N ASN A 4 12.52 13.67 -7.68
CA ASN A 4 12.46 12.32 -8.22
C ASN A 4 10.99 11.89 -8.29
N THR A 5 10.53 11.49 -9.49
CA THR A 5 9.24 10.80 -9.65
C THR A 5 9.49 9.31 -9.58
N VAL A 6 8.92 8.65 -8.58
CA VAL A 6 8.96 7.20 -8.42
C VAL A 6 7.55 6.65 -8.54
N ARG A 7 7.37 5.62 -9.37
CA ARG A 7 6.08 4.97 -9.62
C ARG A 7 6.24 3.45 -9.61
N ILE A 8 5.26 2.74 -9.07
CA ILE A 8 5.18 1.28 -9.14
C ILE A 8 4.76 0.89 -10.57
N SER A 9 5.37 -0.17 -11.11
CA SER A 9 5.04 -0.73 -12.42
C SER A 9 4.56 -2.17 -12.35
N GLU A 10 5.07 -2.94 -11.40
CA GLU A 10 4.79 -4.36 -11.24
C GLU A 10 4.93 -4.78 -9.78
N ILE A 11 4.05 -5.67 -9.33
CA ILE A 11 4.10 -6.34 -8.03
C ILE A 11 3.97 -7.84 -8.29
N GLU A 12 4.87 -8.63 -7.74
CA GLU A 12 4.88 -10.09 -7.87
C GLU A 12 5.03 -10.73 -6.49
N LEU A 13 4.15 -11.68 -6.20
CA LEU A 13 4.07 -12.40 -4.93
C LEU A 13 4.27 -13.88 -5.18
N SER A 14 5.09 -14.52 -4.36
CA SER A 14 5.29 -15.96 -4.33
C SER A 14 5.24 -16.47 -2.90
N GLY A 15 4.42 -17.47 -2.62
CA GLY A 15 4.26 -18.07 -1.28
C GLY A 15 3.78 -17.10 -0.20
N PHE A 16 3.08 -16.02 -0.56
CA PHE A 16 2.60 -15.00 0.37
C PHE A 16 1.12 -15.23 0.73
N LYS A 17 0.83 -15.53 2.00
CA LYS A 17 -0.49 -15.95 2.50
C LYS A 17 -1.08 -17.09 1.66
N ASN A 18 -2.26 -16.87 1.09
CA ASN A 18 -2.98 -17.77 0.21
C ASN A 18 -2.56 -17.61 -1.27
N THR A 19 -1.56 -16.78 -1.58
CA THR A 19 -1.05 -16.59 -2.95
C THR A 19 0.23 -17.40 -3.12
N GLN A 20 0.14 -18.55 -3.78
CA GLN A 20 1.34 -19.33 -4.15
C GLN A 20 2.13 -18.59 -5.22
N TYR A 21 1.46 -18.04 -6.23
CA TYR A 21 2.04 -17.15 -7.22
C TYR A 21 1.00 -16.18 -7.78
N GLY A 22 1.38 -14.91 -7.88
CA GLY A 22 0.53 -13.88 -8.46
C GLY A 22 1.34 -12.68 -8.92
N LYS A 23 0.98 -12.14 -10.08
CA LYS A 23 1.64 -10.98 -10.68
C LYS A 23 0.63 -9.92 -11.10
N ILE A 24 0.91 -8.69 -10.70
CA ILE A 24 0.12 -7.51 -11.04
C ILE A 24 1.02 -6.54 -11.81
N VAL A 25 0.52 -6.05 -12.93
CA VAL A 25 1.20 -5.04 -13.76
C VAL A 25 0.32 -3.81 -13.82
N MET A 26 0.87 -2.63 -13.53
CA MET A 26 0.14 -1.37 -13.60
C MET A 26 -0.28 -1.03 -15.03
N PRO A 27 -1.42 -0.35 -15.25
CA PRO A 27 -1.91 -0.01 -16.59
C PRO A 27 -0.89 0.73 -17.46
N SER A 28 -0.19 1.71 -16.90
CA SER A 28 0.88 2.46 -17.58
C SER A 28 1.97 1.52 -18.12
N ALA A 29 2.48 0.63 -17.26
CA ALA A 29 3.49 -0.36 -17.60
C ALA A 29 3.01 -1.38 -18.65
N GLY A 30 1.74 -1.83 -18.54
CA GLY A 30 1.13 -2.74 -19.50
C GLY A 30 1.01 -2.15 -20.91
N LYS A 31 0.78 -0.84 -21.00
CA LYS A 31 0.76 -0.07 -22.26
C LYS A 31 2.15 0.37 -22.73
N ARG A 32 3.20 0.07 -21.96
CA ARG A 32 4.59 0.55 -22.15
C ARG A 32 4.73 2.08 -22.07
N ASP A 33 3.80 2.74 -21.38
CA ASP A 33 3.83 4.17 -21.11
C ASP A 33 4.48 4.44 -19.73
N TYR A 34 5.76 4.06 -19.62
CA TYR A 34 6.49 4.00 -18.35
C TYR A 34 6.70 5.36 -17.68
N PHE A 35 6.71 6.44 -18.47
CA PHE A 35 7.02 7.80 -18.01
C PHE A 35 5.79 8.70 -17.95
N SER A 36 4.60 8.09 -17.97
CA SER A 36 3.35 8.81 -17.79
C SER A 36 3.32 9.56 -16.45
N LYS A 37 2.82 10.80 -16.51
CA LYS A 37 2.57 11.64 -15.34
C LYS A 37 1.06 11.82 -15.07
N THR A 38 0.25 10.95 -15.67
CA THR A 38 -1.22 10.94 -15.51
C THR A 38 -1.65 9.80 -14.59
N ALA A 39 -2.96 9.73 -14.34
CA ALA A 39 -3.60 8.73 -13.51
C ALA A 39 -3.19 7.31 -13.92
N ASP A 40 -2.84 6.50 -12.93
CA ASP A 40 -2.54 5.08 -13.09
C ASP A 40 -3.22 4.32 -11.96
N ILE A 41 -4.46 3.96 -12.25
CA ILE A 41 -5.42 3.42 -11.30
C ILE A 41 -5.53 1.92 -11.51
N LEU A 42 -5.54 1.15 -10.42
CA LEU A 42 -5.68 -0.29 -10.46
C LEU A 42 -6.63 -0.79 -9.37
N GLY A 43 -7.80 -1.27 -9.77
CA GLY A 43 -8.72 -1.98 -8.89
C GLY A 43 -8.50 -3.49 -8.93
N ILE A 44 -8.45 -4.12 -7.75
CA ILE A 44 -8.32 -5.56 -7.57
C ILE A 44 -9.66 -6.11 -7.06
N TYR A 45 -10.29 -6.98 -7.84
CA TYR A 45 -11.65 -7.50 -7.61
C TYR A 45 -11.68 -9.01 -7.46
N GLY A 46 -12.67 -9.54 -6.74
CA GLY A 46 -12.85 -10.97 -6.56
C GLY A 46 -13.54 -11.33 -5.25
N GLN A 47 -13.81 -12.62 -5.06
CA GLN A 47 -14.51 -13.15 -3.88
C GLN A 47 -13.77 -12.87 -2.56
N ASN A 48 -14.47 -12.97 -1.43
CA ASN A 48 -13.81 -12.89 -0.11
C ASN A 48 -12.77 -14.00 0.02
N GLY A 49 -11.63 -13.70 0.65
CA GLY A 49 -10.56 -14.68 0.83
C GLY A 49 -9.79 -15.06 -0.44
N SER A 50 -10.00 -14.36 -1.57
CA SER A 50 -9.30 -14.64 -2.84
C SER A 50 -7.90 -14.01 -2.95
N GLY A 51 -7.37 -13.39 -1.88
CA GLY A 51 -6.01 -12.82 -1.89
C GLY A 51 -5.89 -11.39 -2.41
N LYS A 52 -6.97 -10.60 -2.47
CA LYS A 52 -6.91 -9.15 -2.77
C LYS A 52 -6.06 -8.38 -1.76
N THR A 53 -6.40 -8.52 -0.48
CA THR A 53 -5.70 -7.92 0.67
C THR A 53 -4.21 -8.30 0.73
N ALA A 54 -3.84 -9.48 0.21
CA ALA A 54 -2.45 -9.94 0.19
C ALA A 54 -1.51 -8.96 -0.56
N VAL A 55 -2.01 -8.28 -1.60
CA VAL A 55 -1.24 -7.26 -2.34
C VAL A 55 -1.00 -6.02 -1.48
N ILE A 56 -2.04 -5.59 -0.77
CA ILE A 56 -1.98 -4.40 0.11
C ILE A 56 -1.00 -4.66 1.25
N GLU A 57 -1.09 -5.82 1.89
CA GLU A 57 -0.21 -6.21 3.00
C GLU A 57 1.25 -6.41 2.55
N ALA A 58 1.47 -7.02 1.38
CA ALA A 58 2.81 -7.15 0.81
C ALA A 58 3.45 -5.77 0.56
N MET A 59 2.68 -4.80 0.06
CA MET A 59 3.17 -3.44 -0.13
C MET A 59 3.39 -2.69 1.18
N GLY A 60 2.58 -2.96 2.21
CA GLY A 60 2.81 -2.44 3.57
C GLY A 60 4.15 -2.95 4.14
N LEU A 61 4.44 -4.24 3.97
CA LEU A 61 5.71 -4.85 4.36
C LEU A 61 6.88 -4.23 3.60
N VAL A 62 6.76 -4.10 2.27
CA VAL A 62 7.79 -3.45 1.43
C VAL A 62 8.01 -2.00 1.88
N GLN A 63 6.95 -1.24 2.19
CA GLN A 63 7.08 0.11 2.69
C GLN A 63 7.89 0.16 4.00
N VAL A 64 7.58 -0.72 4.96
CA VAL A 64 8.33 -0.81 6.23
C VAL A 64 9.82 -1.05 5.96
N LEU A 65 10.16 -2.02 5.11
CA LEU A 65 11.54 -2.33 4.75
C LEU A 65 12.25 -1.18 4.05
N LEU A 66 11.64 -0.57 3.03
CA LEU A 66 12.22 0.55 2.29
C LEU A 66 12.46 1.78 3.20
N THR A 67 11.65 1.95 4.25
CA THR A 67 11.86 3.00 5.27
C THR A 67 12.90 2.62 6.34
N GLY A 68 13.52 1.44 6.24
CA GLY A 68 14.53 0.97 7.20
C GLY A 68 13.97 0.57 8.56
N ARG A 69 12.66 0.37 8.67
CA ARG A 69 11.99 0.00 9.92
C ARG A 69 11.93 -1.53 10.08
N PRO A 70 11.87 -2.03 11.33
CA PRO A 70 11.80 -3.47 11.59
C PRO A 70 10.43 -4.03 11.21
N LEU A 71 10.42 -5.25 10.67
CA LEU A 71 9.18 -6.00 10.49
C LEU A 71 8.67 -6.51 11.85
N SER A 72 7.35 -6.50 12.02
CA SER A 72 6.71 -7.16 13.15
C SER A 72 6.94 -8.67 13.08
N ARG A 73 7.05 -9.33 14.25
CA ARG A 73 7.13 -10.80 14.34
C ARG A 73 5.91 -11.49 13.72
N GLU A 74 4.77 -10.82 13.71
CA GLU A 74 3.54 -11.27 13.05
C GLU A 74 3.70 -11.51 11.53
N ALA A 75 4.74 -10.96 10.91
CA ALA A 75 5.01 -11.20 9.49
C ALA A 75 5.30 -12.68 9.15
N VAL A 76 5.60 -13.53 10.14
CA VAL A 76 5.67 -14.99 9.96
C VAL A 76 4.36 -15.56 9.41
N HIS A 77 3.21 -14.95 9.76
CA HIS A 77 1.88 -15.36 9.31
C HIS A 77 1.57 -14.91 7.87
N TYR A 78 2.43 -14.08 7.28
CA TYR A 78 2.37 -13.76 5.84
C TYR A 78 3.06 -14.80 4.97
N ILE A 79 3.92 -15.66 5.53
CA ILE A 79 4.47 -16.80 4.80
C ILE A 79 3.37 -17.84 4.68
N SER A 80 3.12 -18.37 3.48
CA SER A 80 2.09 -19.37 3.23
C SER A 80 2.22 -20.57 4.19
N LYS A 81 1.11 -21.22 4.55
CA LYS A 81 1.17 -22.46 5.34
C LYS A 81 1.75 -23.62 4.54
N GLU A 82 1.68 -23.54 3.21
CA GLU A 82 2.13 -24.56 2.26
C GLU A 82 3.59 -24.36 1.81
N ALA A 83 4.25 -23.30 2.28
CA ALA A 83 5.63 -22.97 1.93
C ALA A 83 6.42 -22.52 3.16
N ASP A 84 7.73 -22.77 3.14
CA ASP A 84 8.64 -22.24 4.16
C ASP A 84 9.22 -20.88 3.78
N VAL A 85 8.99 -20.43 2.55
CA VAL A 85 9.56 -19.23 1.98
C VAL A 85 8.49 -18.43 1.26
N CYS A 86 8.50 -17.11 1.45
CA CYS A 86 7.76 -16.19 0.60
C CYS A 86 8.69 -15.17 -0.04
N THR A 87 8.32 -14.65 -1.20
CA THR A 87 9.07 -13.62 -1.93
C THR A 87 8.12 -12.55 -2.42
N ILE A 88 8.50 -11.30 -2.21
CA ILE A 88 7.82 -10.11 -2.73
C ILE A 88 8.80 -9.40 -3.65
N MET A 89 8.41 -9.18 -4.90
CA MET A 89 9.16 -8.37 -5.85
C MET A 89 8.31 -7.18 -6.29
N VAL A 90 8.90 -6.00 -6.25
CA VAL A 90 8.28 -4.76 -6.73
C VAL A 90 9.21 -4.11 -7.73
N ARG A 91 8.64 -3.74 -8.88
CA ARG A 91 9.35 -2.97 -9.91
C ARG A 91 8.87 -1.54 -9.94
N PHE A 92 9.81 -0.62 -9.88
CA PHE A 92 9.62 0.82 -9.89
C PHE A 92 10.17 1.44 -11.17
N ILE A 93 9.54 2.51 -11.62
CA ILE A 93 10.11 3.46 -12.58
C ILE A 93 10.52 4.70 -11.82
N ILE A 94 11.80 5.06 -11.94
CA ILE A 94 12.40 6.23 -11.31
C ILE A 94 12.80 7.21 -12.40
N GLN A 95 12.28 8.42 -12.32
CA GLN A 95 12.56 9.50 -13.26
C GLN A 95 13.05 10.74 -12.51
N THR A 96 14.16 11.27 -12.98
CA THR A 96 14.67 12.61 -12.66
C THR A 96 14.73 13.44 -13.95
N ASP A 97 15.19 14.68 -13.84
CA ASP A 97 15.41 15.54 -15.01
C ASP A 97 16.49 14.98 -15.96
N SER A 98 17.43 14.18 -15.43
CA SER A 98 18.60 13.68 -16.18
C SER A 98 18.63 12.17 -16.38
N LYS A 99 17.97 11.38 -15.52
CA LYS A 99 18.05 9.93 -15.50
C LYS A 99 16.66 9.31 -15.47
N LYS A 100 16.50 8.21 -16.19
CA LYS A 100 15.31 7.37 -16.21
C LYS A 100 15.76 5.93 -16.02
N THR A 101 15.23 5.26 -15.00
CA THR A 101 15.68 3.92 -14.62
C THR A 101 14.49 3.07 -14.21
N MET A 102 14.52 1.80 -14.61
CA MET A 102 13.64 0.79 -14.05
C MET A 102 14.40 0.02 -12.97
N THR A 103 13.82 -0.06 -11.78
CA THR A 103 14.44 -0.64 -10.58
C THR A 103 13.58 -1.76 -10.05
N GLU A 104 14.20 -2.89 -9.74
CA GLU A 104 13.53 -4.06 -9.17
C GLU A 104 14.10 -4.32 -7.79
N TYR A 105 13.23 -4.31 -6.78
CA TYR A 105 13.55 -4.71 -5.42
C TYR A 105 12.80 -6.01 -5.10
N SER A 106 13.54 -7.02 -4.65
CA SER A 106 13.00 -8.31 -4.24
C SER A 106 13.46 -8.63 -2.83
N VAL A 107 12.53 -9.06 -1.98
CA VAL A 107 12.82 -9.53 -0.62
C VAL A 107 12.25 -10.93 -0.42
N GLN A 108 13.00 -11.77 0.28
CA GLN A 108 12.62 -13.12 0.65
C GLN A 108 12.57 -13.26 2.17
N LEU A 109 11.47 -13.82 2.66
CA LEU A 109 11.30 -14.22 4.06
C LEU A 109 11.28 -15.73 4.15
N LYS A 110 11.94 -16.29 5.15
CA LYS A 110 11.93 -17.74 5.43
C LYS A 110 11.44 -17.99 6.85
N ARG A 111 10.47 -18.89 6.98
CA ARG A 111 10.01 -19.40 8.27
C ARG A 111 11.11 -20.27 8.89
N VAL A 112 11.47 -19.96 10.13
CA VAL A 112 12.41 -20.77 10.92
C VAL A 112 11.64 -21.70 11.86
N THR A 113 10.64 -21.15 12.55
CA THR A 113 9.71 -21.89 13.41
C THR A 113 8.28 -21.39 13.18
N GLY A 114 7.28 -21.93 13.88
CA GLY A 114 5.89 -21.45 13.75
C GLY A 114 5.68 -19.96 14.09
N THR A 115 6.60 -19.36 14.86
CA THR A 115 6.51 -17.98 15.35
C THR A 115 7.69 -17.10 14.93
N GLU A 116 8.73 -17.67 14.32
CA GLU A 116 9.95 -16.95 13.94
C GLU A 116 10.24 -17.07 12.45
N PHE A 117 10.80 -16.00 11.90
CA PHE A 117 11.23 -15.92 10.50
C PHE A 117 12.52 -15.10 10.40
N GLU A 118 13.18 -15.21 9.26
CA GLU A 118 14.34 -14.39 8.89
C GLU A 118 14.10 -13.74 7.53
N ILE A 119 14.69 -12.55 7.32
CA ILE A 119 14.85 -11.95 6.00
C ILE A 119 16.10 -12.60 5.38
N THR A 120 15.92 -13.55 4.48
CA THR A 120 17.02 -14.41 4.00
C THR A 120 17.72 -13.88 2.76
N ARG A 121 17.02 -13.11 1.91
CA ARG A 121 17.59 -12.58 0.68
C ARG A 121 16.98 -11.25 0.29
N GLU A 122 17.82 -10.32 -0.16
CA GLU A 122 17.41 -9.05 -0.74
C GLU A 122 18.17 -8.78 -2.04
N ILE A 123 17.45 -8.41 -3.09
CA ILE A 123 18.01 -8.16 -4.41
C ILE A 123 17.56 -6.79 -4.90
N LEU A 124 18.52 -5.96 -5.30
CA LEU A 124 18.32 -4.70 -6.00
C LEU A 124 18.90 -4.79 -7.41
N ARG A 125 18.07 -4.53 -8.42
CA ARG A 125 18.45 -4.53 -9.83
C ARG A 125 18.06 -3.22 -10.49
N GLY A 126 18.86 -2.79 -11.47
CA GLY A 126 18.63 -1.57 -12.24
C GLY A 126 18.72 -1.81 -13.75
N ALA A 127 17.93 -1.05 -14.51
CA ALA A 127 18.00 -0.98 -15.96
C ALA A 127 17.80 0.49 -16.39
N ALA A 128 18.86 1.14 -16.85
CA ALA A 128 18.80 2.52 -17.33
C ALA A 128 18.02 2.61 -18.65
N TRP A 129 17.34 3.72 -18.87
CA TRP A 129 16.68 4.03 -20.15
C TRP A 129 17.66 4.76 -21.07
N ASN A 130 17.90 4.22 -22.26
CA ASN A 130 18.86 4.81 -23.21
C ASN A 130 18.23 5.82 -24.19
N GLY A 131 16.92 6.10 -24.09
CA GLY A 131 16.17 6.93 -25.03
C GLY A 131 15.09 6.15 -25.77
N GLU A 132 15.33 4.87 -26.06
CA GLU A 132 14.43 4.02 -26.85
C GLU A 132 13.92 2.79 -26.08
N LYS A 133 14.77 2.20 -25.24
CA LYS A 133 14.45 1.03 -24.44
C LYS A 133 15.22 1.01 -23.13
N PHE A 134 14.78 0.16 -22.21
CA PHE A 134 15.59 -0.18 -21.05
C PHE A 134 16.79 -1.02 -21.48
N GLU A 135 17.97 -0.70 -20.96
CA GLU A 135 19.16 -1.53 -21.03
C GLU A 135 18.93 -2.89 -20.37
N SER A 136 19.87 -3.82 -20.59
CA SER A 136 19.87 -5.10 -19.88
C SER A 136 19.89 -4.87 -18.37
N LYS A 137 18.99 -5.57 -17.68
CA LYS A 137 18.86 -5.53 -16.22
C LYS A 137 20.17 -5.99 -15.56
N LYS A 138 20.76 -5.14 -14.73
CA LYS A 138 21.99 -5.40 -13.97
C LYS A 138 21.65 -5.65 -12.50
N THR A 139 22.25 -6.66 -11.91
CA THR A 139 22.23 -6.84 -10.44
C THR A 139 23.18 -5.84 -9.80
N LEU A 140 22.64 -5.03 -8.89
CA LEU A 140 23.40 -4.02 -8.16
C LEU A 140 23.81 -4.56 -6.79
N ILE A 141 22.84 -5.17 -6.10
CA ILE A 141 23.04 -5.83 -4.80
C ILE A 141 22.22 -7.12 -4.83
N ASP A 142 22.84 -8.23 -4.45
CA ASP A 142 22.19 -9.50 -4.14
C ASP A 142 22.83 -10.01 -2.84
N TYR A 143 22.10 -9.78 -1.76
CA TYR A 143 22.47 -10.13 -0.40
C TYR A 143 21.73 -11.39 0.01
N GLU A 144 22.47 -12.37 0.56
CA GLU A 144 21.90 -13.58 1.12
C GLU A 144 22.48 -13.82 2.52
N LEU A 145 21.59 -13.95 3.51
CA LEU A 145 21.94 -14.00 4.93
C LEU A 145 22.90 -15.15 5.25
N HIS A 146 22.65 -16.33 4.68
CA HIS A 146 23.41 -17.55 4.96
C HIS A 146 24.44 -17.88 3.87
N SER A 147 24.78 -16.92 3.00
CA SER A 147 25.82 -17.13 1.99
C SER A 147 27.19 -17.35 2.63
N GLU A 148 27.89 -18.39 2.19
CA GLU A 148 29.30 -18.65 2.52
C GLU A 148 30.27 -17.74 1.70
N GLY A 149 29.74 -17.01 0.71
CA GLY A 149 30.50 -16.13 -0.16
C GLY A 149 30.73 -14.72 0.42
N GLY A 150 30.93 -13.74 -0.49
CA GLY A 150 31.02 -12.33 -0.12
C GLY A 150 29.72 -11.80 0.48
N ILE A 151 29.79 -10.65 1.17
CA ILE A 151 28.63 -10.07 1.89
C ILE A 151 27.43 -9.85 0.94
N PHE A 152 27.69 -9.33 -0.26
CA PHE A 152 26.72 -9.27 -1.34
C PHE A 152 27.44 -9.43 -2.69
N THR A 153 26.67 -9.71 -3.75
CA THR A 153 27.17 -9.74 -5.13
C THR A 153 26.49 -8.66 -5.99
N PRO A 154 27.09 -8.21 -7.12
CA PRO A 154 28.36 -8.65 -7.71
C PRO A 154 29.62 -8.30 -6.90
N LYS A 155 30.63 -9.19 -6.93
CA LYS A 155 31.86 -9.05 -6.14
C LYS A 155 32.61 -7.73 -6.42
N TYR A 156 32.66 -7.30 -7.68
CA TYR A 156 33.36 -6.07 -8.06
C TYR A 156 32.75 -4.82 -7.38
N ARG A 157 31.43 -4.76 -7.19
CA ARG A 157 30.76 -3.64 -6.50
C ARG A 157 31.05 -3.62 -5.01
N LEU A 158 31.13 -4.81 -4.38
CA LEU A 158 31.55 -4.94 -3.00
C LEU A 158 33.02 -4.52 -2.82
N GLU A 159 33.91 -4.95 -3.72
CA GLU A 159 35.33 -4.59 -3.70
C GLU A 159 35.55 -3.10 -3.93
N ASP A 160 34.80 -2.46 -4.84
CA ASP A 160 34.86 -1.03 -5.07
C ASP A 160 34.42 -0.25 -3.81
N LEU A 161 33.33 -0.66 -3.15
CA LEU A 161 32.85 -0.03 -1.91
C LEU A 161 33.85 -0.19 -0.75
N ILE A 162 34.52 -1.34 -0.62
CA ILE A 162 35.57 -1.55 0.39
C ILE A 162 36.82 -0.73 0.06
N ARG A 163 37.20 -0.64 -1.22
CA ARG A 163 38.38 0.15 -1.66
C ARG A 163 38.20 1.64 -1.38
N GLU A 164 36.96 2.13 -1.44
CA GLU A 164 36.63 3.52 -1.09
C GLU A 164 36.79 3.79 0.41
N ASN A 165 36.40 2.84 1.27
CA ASN A 165 36.61 2.91 2.71
C ASN A 165 36.70 1.48 3.30
N ASP A 166 37.89 1.12 3.81
CA ASP A 166 38.15 -0.22 4.36
C ASP A 166 37.24 -0.57 5.55
N GLU A 167 36.72 0.43 6.27
CA GLU A 167 35.75 0.25 7.36
C GLU A 167 34.41 -0.30 6.85
N ASN A 168 34.06 -0.10 5.57
CA ASN A 168 32.81 -0.59 5.00
C ASN A 168 32.68 -2.10 5.12
N LYS A 169 33.79 -2.86 5.12
CA LYS A 169 33.74 -4.31 5.37
C LYS A 169 33.21 -4.64 6.77
N VAL A 170 33.67 -3.90 7.78
CA VAL A 170 33.22 -4.05 9.17
C VAL A 170 31.77 -3.57 9.28
N ASN A 171 31.46 -2.40 8.76
CA ASN A 171 30.11 -1.80 8.82
C ASN A 171 29.06 -2.68 8.14
N LEU A 172 29.36 -3.26 6.97
CA LEU A 172 28.45 -4.21 6.30
C LEU A 172 28.31 -5.52 7.09
N THR A 173 29.36 -5.96 7.79
CA THR A 173 29.27 -7.13 8.68
C THR A 173 28.37 -6.84 9.89
N VAL A 174 28.42 -5.63 10.43
CA VAL A 174 27.51 -5.15 11.48
C VAL A 174 26.09 -5.06 10.95
N ALA A 175 25.89 -4.46 9.78
CA ALA A 175 24.58 -4.36 9.11
C ALA A 175 23.95 -5.74 8.91
N LYS A 176 24.72 -6.74 8.47
CA LYS A 176 24.27 -8.14 8.35
C LYS A 176 23.78 -8.72 9.68
N LYS A 177 24.50 -8.47 10.78
CA LYS A 177 24.10 -8.93 12.12
C LYS A 177 22.84 -8.21 12.62
N MET A 178 22.74 -6.90 12.43
CA MET A 178 21.57 -6.10 12.83
C MET A 178 20.33 -6.47 12.00
N ALA A 179 20.46 -6.63 10.68
CA ALA A 179 19.38 -7.07 9.80
C ALA A 179 18.75 -8.39 10.27
N ARG A 180 19.58 -9.36 10.68
CA ARG A 180 19.10 -10.62 11.25
C ARG A 180 18.43 -10.44 12.60
N LYS A 181 19.07 -9.71 13.52
CA LYS A 181 18.62 -9.59 14.92
C LYS A 181 17.32 -8.77 15.03
N ASP A 182 17.25 -7.67 14.29
CA ASP A 182 16.22 -6.65 14.46
C ASP A 182 15.15 -6.72 13.36
N LEU A 183 15.22 -7.71 12.45
CA LEU A 183 14.28 -7.92 11.35
C LEU A 183 14.12 -6.68 10.45
N VAL A 184 15.22 -5.96 10.23
CA VAL A 184 15.31 -4.81 9.32
C VAL A 184 15.94 -5.24 7.99
N SER A 185 15.66 -4.49 6.93
CA SER A 185 16.33 -4.67 5.63
C SER A 185 17.85 -4.48 5.77
N PHE A 186 18.64 -5.33 5.12
CA PHE A 186 20.08 -5.14 4.95
C PHE A 186 20.38 -3.95 4.03
N ILE A 187 19.59 -3.73 2.98
CA ILE A 187 19.82 -2.65 2.00
C ILE A 187 19.37 -1.29 2.54
N PHE A 188 18.20 -1.26 3.18
CA PHE A 188 17.51 -0.02 3.58
C PHE A 188 17.54 0.24 5.09
N GLY A 189 17.94 -0.75 5.89
CA GLY A 189 18.12 -0.57 7.34
C GLY A 189 19.21 0.46 7.65
N PRO A 190 19.19 1.06 8.86
CA PRO A 190 20.04 2.22 9.19
C PRO A 190 21.53 2.00 8.91
N GLU A 191 22.06 0.84 9.33
CA GLU A 191 23.47 0.49 9.17
C GLU A 191 23.85 0.26 7.70
N GLY A 192 23.08 -0.57 6.98
CA GLY A 192 23.41 -0.91 5.60
C GLY A 192 23.20 0.28 4.65
N ARG A 193 22.08 0.99 4.79
CA ARG A 193 21.78 2.19 4.01
C ARG A 193 22.85 3.26 4.20
N GLY A 194 23.33 3.47 5.44
CA GLY A 194 24.43 4.41 5.71
C GLY A 194 25.68 4.12 4.89
N VAL A 195 26.04 2.84 4.76
CA VAL A 195 27.17 2.40 3.92
C VAL A 195 26.88 2.56 2.43
N PHE A 196 25.69 2.16 1.95
CA PHE A 196 25.39 2.28 0.52
C PHE A 196 25.27 3.72 0.05
N LEU A 197 24.89 4.66 0.92
CA LEU A 197 24.80 6.08 0.61
C LEU A 197 26.13 6.83 0.73
N SER A 198 27.12 6.26 1.42
CA SER A 198 28.47 6.87 1.51
C SER A 198 29.33 6.63 0.26
N ALA A 199 28.83 5.80 -0.67
CA ALA A 199 29.45 5.51 -1.96
C ALA A 199 29.81 6.77 -2.76
N ALA A 200 31.07 6.87 -3.22
CA ALA A 200 31.56 7.95 -4.06
C ALA A 200 31.21 7.75 -5.56
N LYS A 201 31.58 8.72 -6.41
CA LYS A 201 31.30 8.72 -7.85
C LYS A 201 31.88 7.48 -8.54
N GLY A 202 31.07 6.79 -9.37
CA GLY A 202 31.50 5.60 -10.11
C GLY A 202 30.43 4.50 -10.18
N ALA A 203 30.84 3.23 -10.08
CA ALA A 203 29.91 2.10 -10.09
C ALA A 203 28.94 2.16 -8.90
N SER A 204 29.41 2.62 -7.74
CA SER A 204 28.66 2.65 -6.49
C SER A 204 27.59 3.75 -6.42
N GLU A 205 27.77 4.84 -7.17
CA GLU A 205 26.80 5.95 -7.28
C GLU A 205 25.42 5.47 -7.78
N GLU A 206 25.40 4.45 -8.66
CA GLU A 206 24.16 3.95 -9.26
C GLU A 206 23.20 3.38 -8.21
N TYR A 207 23.66 2.49 -7.32
CA TYR A 207 22.77 1.93 -6.30
C TYR A 207 22.49 2.93 -5.17
N ALA A 208 23.44 3.81 -4.82
CA ALA A 208 23.22 4.86 -3.83
C ALA A 208 22.02 5.75 -4.21
N PHE A 209 21.99 6.18 -5.48
CA PHE A 209 20.89 6.95 -6.03
C PHE A 209 19.54 6.20 -5.95
N LEU A 210 19.52 4.92 -6.33
CA LEU A 210 18.28 4.14 -6.33
C LEU A 210 17.78 3.84 -4.92
N ILE A 211 18.68 3.54 -3.99
CA ILE A 211 18.35 3.30 -2.58
C ILE A 211 17.75 4.56 -1.97
N GLU A 212 18.36 5.72 -2.18
CA GLU A 212 17.83 6.99 -1.65
C GLU A 212 16.48 7.34 -2.27
N ALA A 213 16.33 7.19 -3.59
CA ALA A 213 15.06 7.47 -4.27
C ALA A 213 13.92 6.58 -3.77
N LEU A 214 14.17 5.27 -3.56
CA LEU A 214 13.18 4.34 -3.03
C LEU A 214 12.87 4.59 -1.55
N HIS A 215 13.89 4.91 -0.74
CA HIS A 215 13.73 5.26 0.67
C HIS A 215 12.84 6.50 0.84
N GLN A 216 13.16 7.58 0.11
CA GLN A 216 12.37 8.81 0.11
C GLN A 216 10.94 8.58 -0.41
N TYR A 217 10.78 7.81 -1.48
CA TYR A 217 9.46 7.47 -2.02
C TYR A 217 8.60 6.71 -1.00
N ALA A 218 9.14 5.64 -0.39
CA ALA A 218 8.42 4.86 0.61
C ALA A 218 8.08 5.71 1.84
N GLY A 219 9.02 6.57 2.24
CA GLY A 219 8.89 7.49 3.36
C GLY A 219 7.85 8.58 3.11
N MET A 220 7.79 9.20 1.93
CA MET A 220 7.04 10.45 1.73
C MET A 220 5.87 10.36 0.74
N ASN A 221 5.90 9.41 -0.21
CA ASN A 221 4.98 9.41 -1.35
C ASN A 221 4.14 8.12 -1.49
N LEU A 222 4.53 7.02 -0.84
CA LEU A 222 3.74 5.78 -0.77
C LEU A 222 2.84 5.77 0.47
N PHE A 223 1.56 5.48 0.32
CA PHE A 223 0.59 5.35 1.41
C PHE A 223 -0.05 3.98 1.29
N VAL A 224 -0.01 3.19 2.37
CA VAL A 224 -0.62 1.87 2.42
C VAL A 224 -1.64 1.85 3.55
N ILE A 225 -2.93 1.88 3.20
CA ILE A 225 -4.05 1.89 4.13
C ILE A 225 -4.66 0.49 4.12
N SER A 226 -4.24 -0.33 5.09
CA SER A 226 -4.81 -1.67 5.34
C SER A 226 -6.20 -1.61 5.99
N ASN A 227 -6.89 -2.75 6.04
CA ASN A 227 -8.18 -2.89 6.71
C ASN A 227 -8.11 -2.62 8.24
N ALA A 228 -6.95 -2.78 8.87
CA ALA A 228 -6.76 -2.45 10.28
C ALA A 228 -7.05 -0.96 10.59
N HIS A 229 -6.79 -0.06 9.63
CA HIS A 229 -7.18 1.35 9.75
C HIS A 229 -8.70 1.55 9.72
N ALA A 230 -9.41 0.72 8.96
CA ALA A 230 -10.88 0.79 8.89
C ALA A 230 -11.52 0.26 10.18
N GLY A 231 -10.96 -0.79 10.79
CA GLY A 231 -11.53 -1.38 12.01
C GLY A 231 -11.67 -0.40 13.18
N ALA A 232 -10.75 0.57 13.31
CA ALA A 232 -10.84 1.62 14.32
C ALA A 232 -12.02 2.58 14.10
N ILE A 233 -12.33 2.86 12.82
CA ILE A 233 -13.48 3.66 12.40
C ILE A 233 -14.77 2.87 12.63
N SER A 234 -14.82 1.58 12.26
CA SER A 234 -16.01 0.73 12.45
C SER A 234 -16.38 0.55 13.93
N MET A 235 -15.42 0.66 14.86
CA MET A 235 -15.67 0.67 16.31
C MET A 235 -16.10 2.04 16.85
N ASN A 236 -16.21 3.07 16.01
CA ASN A 236 -16.46 4.48 16.38
C ASN A 236 -15.55 4.99 17.50
N PHE A 237 -14.33 4.44 17.60
CA PHE A 237 -13.41 4.76 18.68
C PHE A 237 -12.43 5.86 18.30
N MET A 238 -11.77 5.72 17.15
CA MET A 238 -10.83 6.71 16.64
C MET A 238 -10.90 6.80 15.12
N ILE A 239 -10.54 7.97 14.59
CA ILE A 239 -10.31 8.17 13.17
C ILE A 239 -8.82 8.43 12.91
N PRO A 240 -8.16 7.59 12.08
CA PRO A 240 -6.82 7.91 11.59
C PRO A 240 -6.93 8.84 10.39
N PHE A 241 -6.50 10.10 10.53
CA PHE A 241 -6.33 10.98 9.38
C PHE A 241 -4.98 10.73 8.74
N THR A 242 -4.98 10.02 7.61
CA THR A 242 -3.75 9.85 6.83
C THR A 242 -3.45 11.15 6.08
N PHE A 243 -2.28 11.75 6.35
CA PHE A 243 -1.94 13.06 5.80
C PHE A 243 -0.54 13.14 5.20
N ARG A 244 -0.40 14.09 4.27
CA ARG A 244 0.89 14.62 3.79
C ARG A 244 0.76 16.14 3.62
N LEU A 245 1.42 16.88 4.50
CA LEU A 245 1.40 18.34 4.47
C LEU A 245 2.74 18.90 4.03
N ASP A 246 2.69 19.91 3.18
CA ASP A 246 3.84 20.75 2.89
C ASP A 246 3.86 21.91 3.89
N LEU A 247 4.87 21.93 4.76
CA LEU A 247 5.07 22.99 5.76
C LEU A 247 6.16 23.96 5.31
N GLY A 248 6.40 24.07 4.00
CA GLY A 248 7.40 24.96 3.39
C GLY A 248 8.80 24.34 3.39
N GLU A 249 9.47 24.35 4.53
CA GLU A 249 10.84 23.79 4.64
C GLU A 249 10.86 22.27 4.82
N ARG A 250 9.75 21.70 5.32
CA ARG A 250 9.61 20.27 5.59
C ARG A 250 8.28 19.75 5.06
N VAL A 251 8.29 18.50 4.60
CA VAL A 251 7.06 17.76 4.32
C VAL A 251 6.79 16.87 5.52
N ALA A 252 5.63 17.02 6.14
CA ALA A 252 5.16 16.14 7.21
C ALA A 252 4.27 15.05 6.62
N LYS A 253 4.45 13.82 7.06
CA LYS A 253 3.59 12.68 6.71
C LYS A 253 3.34 11.84 7.95
N GLY A 254 2.12 11.40 8.13
CA GLY A 254 1.78 10.43 9.17
C GLY A 254 0.29 10.13 9.19
N ASP A 255 -0.12 9.48 10.28
CA ASP A 255 -1.50 9.33 10.66
C ASP A 255 -1.74 10.16 11.92
N LEU A 256 -2.68 11.09 11.84
CA LEU A 256 -3.15 11.83 13.02
C LEU A 256 -4.34 11.08 13.62
N LEU A 257 -4.12 10.48 14.79
CA LEU A 257 -5.15 9.74 15.51
C LEU A 257 -5.95 10.69 16.38
N ILE A 258 -7.25 10.84 16.08
CA ILE A 258 -8.17 11.63 16.90
C ILE A 258 -9.31 10.73 17.38
N ARG A 259 -9.67 10.85 18.65
CA ARG A 259 -10.81 10.12 19.22
C ARG A 259 -12.12 10.60 18.63
N LEU A 260 -13.02 9.65 18.40
CA LEU A 260 -14.37 9.90 17.91
C LEU A 260 -15.41 9.77 19.04
N ASP A 261 -15.15 8.92 20.02
CA ASP A 261 -16.10 8.59 21.08
C ASP A 261 -16.25 9.70 22.13
N GLU A 262 -15.18 10.44 22.42
CA GLU A 262 -15.19 11.57 23.35
C GLU A 262 -14.09 12.62 23.03
N PRO A 263 -14.20 13.85 23.57
CA PRO A 263 -13.16 14.86 23.43
C PRO A 263 -11.80 14.39 23.95
N SER A 264 -10.73 14.72 23.23
CA SER A 264 -9.37 14.28 23.55
C SER A 264 -8.39 15.45 23.65
N VAL A 265 -7.36 15.32 24.50
CA VAL A 265 -6.29 16.32 24.61
C VAL A 265 -5.19 15.99 23.60
N ILE A 266 -4.90 16.93 22.70
CA ILE A 266 -3.82 16.81 21.72
C ILE A 266 -2.77 17.91 21.92
N SER A 267 -1.52 17.65 21.50
CA SER A 267 -0.43 18.63 21.61
C SER A 267 -0.69 19.86 20.72
N LYS A 268 -0.05 20.99 21.03
CA LYS A 268 -0.16 22.22 20.22
C LYS A 268 0.26 22.00 18.76
N GLU A 269 1.28 21.15 18.53
CA GLU A 269 1.71 20.76 17.18
C GLU A 269 0.62 19.96 16.45
N HIS A 270 0.06 18.92 17.10
CA HIS A 270 -1.02 18.13 16.52
C HIS A 270 -2.28 18.95 16.26
N PHE A 271 -2.62 19.91 17.12
CA PHE A 271 -3.75 20.82 16.90
C PHE A 271 -3.56 21.68 15.65
N THR A 272 -2.36 22.22 15.46
CA THR A 272 -2.02 23.05 14.28
C THR A 272 -2.11 22.22 13.00
N ILE A 273 -1.54 21.00 13.03
CA ILE A 273 -1.61 20.04 11.92
C ILE A 273 -3.07 19.67 11.62
N ALA A 274 -3.88 19.36 12.63
CA ALA A 274 -5.29 19.01 12.48
C ALA A 274 -6.09 20.12 11.78
N ARG A 275 -5.91 21.37 12.22
CA ARG A 275 -6.59 22.53 11.61
C ARG A 275 -6.23 22.67 10.14
N GLN A 276 -4.95 22.60 9.79
CA GLN A 276 -4.51 22.71 8.41
C GLN A 276 -5.07 21.59 7.53
N ILE A 277 -5.05 20.33 8.00
CA ILE A 277 -5.63 19.18 7.28
C ILE A 277 -7.12 19.40 7.02
N ILE A 278 -7.87 19.81 8.05
CA ILE A 278 -9.32 20.01 7.94
C ILE A 278 -9.64 21.18 7.00
N GLU A 279 -8.89 22.28 7.06
CA GLU A 279 -9.05 23.41 6.14
C GLU A 279 -8.81 22.99 4.68
N GLU A 280 -7.73 22.26 4.40
CA GLU A 280 -7.45 21.72 3.06
C GLU A 280 -8.53 20.74 2.59
N MET A 281 -8.96 19.83 3.47
CA MET A 281 -9.97 18.83 3.17
C MET A 281 -11.34 19.45 2.85
N ASN A 282 -11.74 20.50 3.57
CA ASN A 282 -13.04 21.16 3.37
C ASN A 282 -13.20 21.78 1.98
N VAL A 283 -12.11 22.14 1.30
CA VAL A 283 -12.14 22.61 -0.10
C VAL A 283 -12.71 21.56 -1.05
N VAL A 284 -12.47 20.28 -0.74
CA VAL A 284 -12.88 19.16 -1.58
C VAL A 284 -14.12 18.46 -1.00
N LEU A 285 -14.24 18.37 0.33
CA LEU A 285 -15.29 17.59 0.98
C LEU A 285 -16.69 18.03 0.59
N ASP A 286 -16.96 19.33 0.54
CA ASP A 286 -18.27 19.88 0.15
C ASP A 286 -18.65 19.53 -1.31
N THR A 287 -17.65 19.32 -2.18
CA THR A 287 -17.90 18.87 -3.56
C THR A 287 -18.15 17.37 -3.69
N ILE A 288 -17.60 16.56 -2.77
CA ILE A 288 -17.82 15.10 -2.73
C ILE A 288 -19.14 14.77 -2.03
N ILE A 289 -19.42 15.45 -0.92
CA ILE A 289 -20.61 15.28 -0.10
C ILE A 289 -21.25 16.67 0.08
N PRO A 290 -22.24 17.02 -0.75
CA PRO A 290 -22.84 18.35 -0.74
C PRO A 290 -23.30 18.81 0.64
N GLY A 291 -22.87 20.01 1.03
CA GLY A 291 -23.21 20.68 2.27
C GLY A 291 -22.45 20.17 3.50
N LEU A 292 -21.50 19.24 3.36
CA LEU A 292 -20.72 18.71 4.48
C LEU A 292 -19.37 19.43 4.62
N SER A 293 -19.09 19.92 5.82
CA SER A 293 -17.76 20.35 6.24
C SER A 293 -17.41 19.79 7.62
N ILE A 294 -16.12 19.74 7.92
CA ILE A 294 -15.58 19.29 9.21
C ILE A 294 -15.00 20.49 9.94
N GLY A 295 -15.06 20.46 11.27
CA GLY A 295 -14.36 21.40 12.12
C GLY A 295 -13.78 20.74 13.35
N ILE A 296 -13.04 21.54 14.12
CA ILE A 296 -12.59 21.21 15.46
C ILE A 296 -13.36 22.10 16.42
N HIS A 297 -14.08 21.50 17.37
CA HIS A 297 -14.58 22.18 18.54
C HIS A 297 -13.45 22.22 19.58
N ASP A 298 -13.01 23.42 19.95
CA ASP A 298 -11.92 23.66 20.90
C ASP A 298 -12.49 24.02 22.27
N PHE A 299 -12.25 23.16 23.27
CA PHE A 299 -12.66 23.38 24.65
C PHE A 299 -11.63 24.18 25.46
N GLY A 300 -10.48 24.55 24.86
CA GLY A 300 -9.41 25.32 25.47
C GLY A 300 -8.19 24.51 25.89
N GLU A 301 -7.21 25.21 26.47
CA GLU A 301 -5.96 24.60 26.94
C GLU A 301 -6.19 23.70 28.16
N GLN A 302 -5.61 22.50 28.14
CA GLN A 302 -5.66 21.54 29.23
C GLN A 302 -4.32 20.83 29.39
N LEU A 303 -3.91 20.60 30.64
CA LEU A 303 -2.74 19.77 30.95
C LEU A 303 -3.03 18.30 30.61
N SER A 304 -2.15 17.70 29.82
CA SER A 304 -2.16 16.26 29.57
C SER A 304 -1.73 15.47 30.82
N GLU A 305 -1.97 14.16 30.81
CA GLU A 305 -1.53 13.24 31.88
C GLU A 305 -0.01 13.28 32.12
N ARG A 306 0.76 13.75 31.13
CA ARG A 306 2.23 13.90 31.21
C ARG A 306 2.67 15.28 31.72
N GLY A 307 1.74 16.17 32.06
CA GLY A 307 2.01 17.53 32.51
C GLY A 307 2.34 18.52 31.39
N GLU A 308 2.25 18.12 30.12
CA GLU A 308 2.42 19.00 28.97
C GLU A 308 1.10 19.71 28.64
N THR A 309 1.15 21.02 28.33
CA THR A 309 -0.03 21.79 27.91
C THR A 309 -0.47 21.41 26.50
N GLY A 310 -1.70 20.94 26.34
CA GLY A 310 -2.35 20.64 25.07
C GLY A 310 -3.69 21.36 24.93
N TYR A 311 -4.42 21.03 23.87
CA TYR A 311 -5.79 21.50 23.62
C TYR A 311 -6.77 20.34 23.74
N ARG A 312 -7.84 20.51 24.51
CA ARG A 312 -8.93 19.55 24.54
C ARG A 312 -9.87 19.83 23.38
N VAL A 313 -10.02 18.87 22.48
CA VAL A 313 -10.74 19.04 21.22
C VAL A 313 -11.72 17.90 20.92
N GLU A 314 -12.74 18.22 20.14
CA GLU A 314 -13.67 17.26 19.53
C GLU A 314 -13.86 17.58 18.06
N LEU A 315 -13.93 16.55 17.22
CA LEU A 315 -14.23 16.72 15.81
C LEU A 315 -15.74 16.83 15.61
N ILE A 316 -16.13 17.79 14.78
CA ILE A 316 -17.53 18.06 14.48
C ILE A 316 -17.75 18.05 12.97
N SER A 317 -18.91 17.57 12.54
CA SER A 317 -19.42 17.81 11.19
C SER A 317 -20.42 18.97 11.21
N LYS A 318 -20.49 19.72 10.11
CA LYS A 318 -21.38 20.87 9.94
C LYS A 318 -22.12 20.74 8.62
N ARG A 319 -23.45 20.91 8.67
CA ARG A 319 -24.36 20.97 7.51
C ARG A 319 -25.32 22.14 7.68
N GLY A 320 -25.01 23.26 7.03
CA GLY A 320 -25.69 24.53 7.30
C GLY A 320 -25.51 24.93 8.76
N GLU A 321 -26.62 25.17 9.47
CA GLU A 321 -26.63 25.50 10.91
C GLU A 321 -26.50 24.28 11.83
N THR A 322 -26.67 23.07 11.29
CA THR A 322 -26.62 21.84 12.09
C THR A 322 -25.17 21.44 12.33
N ILE A 323 -24.79 21.34 13.61
CA ILE A 323 -23.47 20.88 14.04
C ILE A 323 -23.67 19.65 14.91
N ILE A 324 -22.97 18.56 14.57
CA ILE A 324 -22.98 17.32 15.35
C ILE A 324 -21.54 16.81 15.54
N PRO A 325 -21.27 16.04 16.62
CA PRO A 325 -20.02 15.31 16.73
C PRO A 325 -19.80 14.39 15.52
N LEU A 326 -18.55 14.30 15.06
CA LEU A 326 -18.20 13.60 13.82
C LEU A 326 -18.56 12.10 13.87
N ASN A 327 -18.56 11.49 15.05
CA ASN A 327 -18.90 10.08 15.28
C ASN A 327 -20.33 9.68 14.90
N TYR A 328 -21.23 10.66 14.71
CA TYR A 328 -22.60 10.42 14.27
C TYR A 328 -22.75 10.39 12.74
N GLU A 329 -21.70 10.71 11.97
CA GLU A 329 -21.71 10.51 10.51
C GLU A 329 -21.63 9.02 10.17
N SER A 330 -22.01 8.66 8.93
CA SER A 330 -21.95 7.27 8.49
C SER A 330 -20.51 6.79 8.33
N GLU A 331 -20.31 5.47 8.49
CA GLU A 331 -19.01 4.84 8.32
C GLU A 331 -18.35 5.18 6.98
N GLY A 332 -19.13 5.20 5.89
CA GLY A 332 -18.63 5.60 4.57
C GLY A 332 -18.13 7.05 4.50
N ILE A 333 -18.79 7.97 5.20
CA ILE A 333 -18.34 9.37 5.29
C ILE A 333 -17.04 9.43 6.09
N LEU A 334 -16.97 8.77 7.25
CA LEU A 334 -15.75 8.69 8.06
C LEU A 334 -14.57 8.08 7.29
N LYS A 335 -14.83 7.05 6.47
CA LYS A 335 -13.83 6.41 5.60
C LYS A 335 -13.32 7.35 4.51
N ILE A 336 -14.20 8.11 3.86
CA ILE A 336 -13.78 9.13 2.86
C ILE A 336 -12.92 10.17 3.55
N ILE A 337 -13.39 10.69 4.68
CA ILE A 337 -12.70 11.71 5.48
C ILE A 337 -11.30 11.23 5.88
N SER A 338 -11.16 9.99 6.38
CA SER A 338 -9.89 9.45 6.86
C SER A 338 -8.80 9.39 5.78
N VAL A 339 -9.19 9.29 4.50
CA VAL A 339 -8.26 9.13 3.37
C VAL A 339 -8.26 10.31 2.40
N LEU A 340 -9.08 11.34 2.63
CA LEU A 340 -9.30 12.43 1.67
C LEU A 340 -8.02 13.21 1.38
N ASN A 341 -7.21 13.53 2.40
CA ASN A 341 -5.94 14.24 2.18
C ASN A 341 -4.97 13.42 1.30
N ALA A 342 -4.90 12.11 1.51
CA ALA A 342 -4.10 11.22 0.65
C ALA A 342 -4.63 11.18 -0.79
N LEU A 343 -5.95 11.12 -0.98
CA LEU A 343 -6.61 11.20 -2.28
C LEU A 343 -6.28 12.52 -3.00
N MET A 344 -6.36 13.66 -2.30
CA MET A 344 -5.98 14.97 -2.82
C MET A 344 -4.52 15.00 -3.28
N CYS A 345 -3.61 14.39 -2.52
CA CYS A 345 -2.22 14.33 -2.91
C CYS A 345 -1.98 13.46 -4.15
N VAL A 346 -2.65 12.30 -4.25
CA VAL A 346 -2.61 11.44 -5.45
C VAL A 346 -3.14 12.19 -6.68
N TYR A 347 -4.20 12.96 -6.52
CA TYR A 347 -4.75 13.74 -7.62
C TYR A 347 -3.72 14.73 -8.19
N ASN A 348 -2.93 15.37 -7.32
CA ASN A 348 -2.08 16.50 -7.70
C ASN A 348 -0.59 16.19 -7.92
N ASN A 349 -0.09 15.01 -7.55
CA ASN A 349 1.35 14.69 -7.61
C ASN A 349 1.63 13.31 -8.26
N ALA A 350 2.43 13.33 -9.32
CA ALA A 350 2.74 12.16 -10.14
C ALA A 350 3.59 11.08 -9.45
N SER A 351 4.28 11.42 -8.36
CA SER A 351 5.02 10.44 -7.56
C SER A 351 4.19 9.85 -6.42
N MET A 352 2.99 10.38 -6.14
CA MET A 352 2.15 9.87 -5.05
C MET A 352 1.52 8.54 -5.43
N CYS A 353 1.51 7.59 -4.50
CA CYS A 353 0.83 6.32 -4.64
C CYS A 353 0.02 6.05 -3.36
N LEU A 354 -1.29 5.89 -3.52
CA LEU A 354 -2.17 5.38 -2.48
C LEU A 354 -2.54 3.93 -2.79
N ILE A 355 -2.30 3.05 -1.83
CA ILE A 355 -2.67 1.64 -1.85
C ILE A 355 -3.64 1.42 -0.70
N ILE A 356 -4.89 1.07 -1.00
CA ILE A 356 -5.96 1.01 0.01
C ILE A 356 -6.76 -0.29 -0.10
N ASP A 357 -6.93 -0.97 1.03
CA ASP A 357 -7.82 -2.12 1.14
C ASP A 357 -9.27 -1.67 1.37
N GLU A 358 -10.20 -2.35 0.72
CA GLU A 358 -11.65 -2.18 0.83
C GLU A 358 -12.06 -0.71 0.75
N LEU A 359 -11.65 -0.05 -0.34
CA LEU A 359 -11.98 1.37 -0.58
C LEU A 359 -13.50 1.61 -0.62
N ASP A 360 -14.26 0.58 -0.98
CA ASP A 360 -15.71 0.59 -1.08
C ASP A 360 -16.45 0.31 0.23
N SER A 361 -15.75 -0.07 1.31
CA SER A 361 -16.40 -0.40 2.58
C SER A 361 -17.18 0.80 3.14
N GLY A 362 -18.50 0.60 3.33
CA GLY A 362 -19.43 1.63 3.82
C GLY A 362 -19.73 2.78 2.85
N VAL A 363 -19.01 2.88 1.72
CA VAL A 363 -19.15 3.99 0.76
C VAL A 363 -20.25 3.69 -0.26
N TYR A 364 -21.09 4.68 -0.53
CA TYR A 364 -22.15 4.55 -1.54
C TYR A 364 -21.57 4.29 -2.94
N GLU A 365 -22.08 3.27 -3.63
CA GLU A 365 -21.51 2.75 -4.88
C GLU A 365 -21.43 3.77 -6.02
N TYR A 366 -22.43 4.65 -6.12
CA TYR A 366 -22.47 5.69 -7.12
C TYR A 366 -21.35 6.71 -6.89
N LEU A 367 -21.20 7.17 -5.63
CA LEU A 367 -20.17 8.13 -5.25
C LEU A 367 -18.77 7.58 -5.52
N LEU A 368 -18.53 6.32 -5.17
CA LEU A 368 -17.26 5.66 -5.48
C LEU A 368 -16.99 5.63 -6.99
N GLY A 369 -18.00 5.27 -7.79
CA GLY A 369 -17.89 5.25 -9.24
C GLY A 369 -17.55 6.63 -9.83
N GLU A 370 -18.20 7.69 -9.35
CA GLU A 370 -17.92 9.07 -9.77
C GLU A 370 -16.51 9.51 -9.38
N LEU A 371 -16.08 9.24 -8.14
CA LEU A 371 -14.74 9.55 -7.67
C LEU A 371 -13.68 8.87 -8.54
N LEU A 372 -13.83 7.58 -8.82
CA LEU A 372 -12.89 6.83 -9.68
C LEU A 372 -12.85 7.38 -11.11
N SER A 373 -13.99 7.78 -11.67
CA SER A 373 -14.10 8.43 -12.99
C SER A 373 -13.38 9.79 -13.03
N VAL A 374 -13.53 10.60 -11.99
CA VAL A 374 -12.80 11.87 -11.84
C VAL A 374 -11.30 11.63 -11.72
N PHE A 375 -10.89 10.64 -10.92
CA PHE A 375 -9.49 10.26 -10.77
C PHE A 375 -8.89 9.78 -12.10
N GLU A 376 -9.57 8.93 -12.86
CA GLU A 376 -9.06 8.42 -14.13
C GLU A 376 -8.79 9.53 -15.15
N LYS A 377 -9.60 10.58 -15.13
CA LYS A 377 -9.50 11.72 -16.07
C LYS A 377 -8.47 12.77 -15.64
N GLY A 378 -8.32 13.00 -14.34
CA GLY A 378 -7.61 14.18 -13.82
C GLY A 378 -6.45 13.93 -12.87
N ALA A 379 -6.35 12.75 -12.26
CA ALA A 379 -5.28 12.48 -11.30
C ALA A 379 -3.91 12.39 -12.00
N ARG A 380 -2.85 12.61 -11.22
CA ARG A 380 -1.46 12.48 -11.69
C ARG A 380 -0.74 11.28 -11.10
N GLY A 381 -1.09 10.89 -9.86
CA GLY A 381 -0.47 9.81 -9.11
C GLY A 381 -1.04 8.43 -9.43
N GLN A 382 -0.79 7.50 -8.52
CA GLN A 382 -1.22 6.10 -8.61
C GLN A 382 -2.23 5.77 -7.49
N LEU A 383 -3.25 5.00 -7.83
CA LEU A 383 -4.23 4.48 -6.89
C LEU A 383 -4.37 2.98 -7.09
N ILE A 384 -3.94 2.17 -6.13
CA ILE A 384 -4.18 0.74 -6.09
C ILE A 384 -5.21 0.48 -5.01
N PHE A 385 -6.30 -0.20 -5.34
CA PHE A 385 -7.34 -0.47 -4.35
C PHE A 385 -7.94 -1.86 -4.50
N THR A 386 -8.47 -2.40 -3.41
CA THR A 386 -9.34 -3.58 -3.48
C THR A 386 -10.79 -3.14 -3.37
N SER A 387 -11.68 -3.88 -4.04
CA SER A 387 -13.11 -3.61 -4.00
C SER A 387 -13.94 -4.84 -4.35
N HIS A 388 -15.15 -4.87 -3.80
CA HIS A 388 -16.26 -5.77 -4.12
C HIS A 388 -17.35 -5.09 -4.96
N ASN A 389 -17.29 -3.76 -5.07
CA ASN A 389 -18.25 -2.93 -5.74
C ASN A 389 -18.18 -3.03 -7.26
N LEU A 390 -19.22 -3.62 -7.86
CA LEU A 390 -19.28 -3.83 -9.30
C LEU A 390 -19.52 -2.55 -10.11
N ARG A 391 -20.05 -1.47 -9.51
CA ARG A 391 -20.28 -0.20 -10.21
C ARG A 391 -18.97 0.39 -10.72
N ALA A 392 -17.90 0.29 -9.94
CA ALA A 392 -16.58 0.76 -10.34
C ALA A 392 -16.06 0.06 -11.62
N LEU A 393 -16.47 -1.19 -11.89
CA LEU A 393 -16.11 -1.90 -13.12
C LEU A 393 -16.68 -1.27 -14.40
N GLU A 394 -17.76 -0.49 -14.27
CA GLU A 394 -18.41 0.21 -15.39
C GLU A 394 -17.80 1.59 -15.64
N MET A 395 -17.13 2.16 -14.63
CA MET A 395 -16.74 3.58 -14.62
C MET A 395 -15.28 3.82 -15.00
N ILE A 396 -14.40 2.82 -14.86
CA ILE A 396 -12.97 2.93 -15.19
C ILE A 396 -12.55 2.02 -16.35
N ASN A 397 -11.40 2.31 -16.96
CA ASN A 397 -10.86 1.53 -18.06
C ASN A 397 -10.63 0.07 -17.66
N LYS A 398 -11.01 -0.86 -18.53
CA LYS A 398 -10.79 -2.32 -18.34
C LYS A 398 -9.34 -2.71 -18.05
N ASN A 399 -8.34 -1.94 -18.51
CA ASN A 399 -6.94 -2.22 -18.22
C ASN A 399 -6.54 -1.87 -16.76
N SER A 400 -7.34 -1.00 -16.13
CA SER A 400 -7.26 -0.57 -14.73
C SER A 400 -7.87 -1.57 -13.75
N ILE A 401 -8.26 -2.76 -14.23
CA ILE A 401 -8.95 -3.76 -13.42
C ILE A 401 -8.22 -5.10 -13.52
N VAL A 402 -8.01 -5.72 -12.37
CA VAL A 402 -7.46 -7.07 -12.20
C VAL A 402 -8.41 -7.87 -11.33
N PHE A 403 -8.61 -9.13 -11.68
CA PHE A 403 -9.43 -10.08 -10.93
C PHE A 403 -8.54 -11.10 -10.23
N SER A 404 -8.77 -11.29 -8.93
CA SER A 404 -8.22 -12.42 -8.19
C SER A 404 -9.00 -13.69 -8.53
N THR A 405 -8.30 -14.80 -8.76
CA THR A 405 -8.88 -16.10 -9.13
C THR A 405 -8.92 -17.04 -7.94
N ALA A 406 -9.57 -18.20 -8.09
CA ALA A 406 -9.49 -19.32 -7.14
C ALA A 406 -8.12 -20.03 -7.21
N ASN A 407 -7.44 -20.01 -8.36
CA ASN A 407 -6.15 -20.63 -8.57
C ASN A 407 -5.02 -19.89 -7.82
N SER A 408 -4.47 -20.51 -6.78
CA SER A 408 -3.40 -19.92 -5.96
C SER A 408 -2.08 -19.72 -6.70
N SER A 409 -1.81 -20.48 -7.76
CA SER A 409 -0.60 -20.41 -8.57
C SER A 409 -0.71 -19.45 -9.76
N ASN A 410 -1.90 -18.90 -10.03
CA ASN A 410 -2.12 -17.84 -11.02
C ASN A 410 -3.16 -16.86 -10.49
N ARG A 411 -2.80 -16.18 -9.39
CA ARG A 411 -3.79 -15.55 -8.53
C ARG A 411 -4.44 -14.30 -9.12
N TYR A 412 -3.77 -13.58 -10.02
CA TYR A 412 -4.25 -12.29 -10.53
C TYR A 412 -4.26 -12.29 -12.05
N ILE A 413 -5.44 -12.04 -12.64
CA ILE A 413 -5.61 -12.04 -14.10
C ILE A 413 -6.37 -10.80 -14.58
N ARG A 414 -6.27 -10.54 -15.88
CA ARG A 414 -7.22 -9.68 -16.60
C ARG A 414 -8.10 -10.56 -17.47
N LEU A 415 -9.39 -10.24 -17.56
CA LEU A 415 -10.32 -11.01 -18.41
C LEU A 415 -9.87 -10.93 -19.87
N GLN A 416 -9.94 -12.06 -20.57
CA GLN A 416 -9.57 -12.15 -21.98
C GLN A 416 -10.80 -11.90 -22.87
N ASN A 417 -10.58 -11.60 -24.16
CA ASN A 417 -11.62 -11.42 -25.17
C ASN A 417 -12.61 -10.25 -24.91
N ILE A 418 -12.14 -9.18 -24.25
CA ILE A 418 -12.96 -7.98 -23.99
C ILE A 418 -13.01 -7.11 -25.26
N LYS A 419 -14.13 -7.13 -25.98
CA LYS A 419 -14.41 -6.19 -27.08
C LYS A 419 -14.63 -4.78 -26.53
N SER A 420 -14.48 -3.74 -27.36
CA SER A 420 -14.66 -2.34 -26.95
C SER A 420 -16.04 -2.03 -26.37
N ASN A 421 -17.08 -2.75 -26.80
CA ASN A 421 -18.47 -2.48 -26.44
C ASN A 421 -18.99 -3.37 -25.30
N HIS A 422 -18.14 -4.18 -24.67
CA HIS A 422 -18.57 -5.07 -23.59
C HIS A 422 -18.54 -4.33 -22.25
N ASN A 423 -19.64 -4.42 -21.50
CA ASN A 423 -19.67 -4.05 -20.09
C ASN A 423 -18.86 -5.08 -19.28
N LEU A 424 -17.84 -4.60 -18.56
CA LEU A 424 -16.95 -5.47 -17.79
C LEU A 424 -17.66 -6.12 -16.59
N ARG A 425 -18.65 -5.44 -16.00
CA ARG A 425 -19.51 -6.03 -14.96
C ARG A 425 -20.27 -7.23 -15.48
N ASP A 426 -20.91 -7.10 -16.64
CA ASP A 426 -21.68 -8.20 -17.24
C ASP A 426 -20.76 -9.36 -17.60
N MET A 427 -19.57 -9.08 -18.13
CA MET A 427 -18.57 -10.11 -18.40
C MET A 427 -18.10 -10.82 -17.13
N TYR A 428 -17.90 -10.09 -16.05
CA TYR A 428 -17.49 -10.66 -14.77
C TYR A 428 -18.60 -11.53 -14.17
N LEU A 429 -19.84 -11.03 -14.12
CA LEU A 429 -21.01 -11.80 -13.67
C LEU A 429 -21.21 -13.06 -14.52
N ARG A 430 -21.08 -12.95 -15.84
CA ARG A 430 -21.14 -14.12 -16.73
C ARG A 430 -20.02 -15.11 -16.45
N SER A 431 -18.81 -14.64 -16.17
CA SER A 431 -17.67 -15.51 -15.86
C SER A 431 -17.86 -16.24 -14.53
N ILE A 432 -18.58 -15.64 -13.58
CA ILE A 432 -18.97 -16.27 -12.32
C ILE A 432 -20.01 -17.37 -12.55
N THR A 433 -21.04 -17.12 -13.38
CA THR A 433 -22.17 -18.04 -13.56
C THR A 433 -21.94 -19.14 -14.59
N LEU A 434 -21.24 -18.84 -15.68
CA LEU A 434 -21.09 -19.73 -16.85
C LEU A 434 -19.63 -20.13 -17.12
N GLY A 435 -18.67 -19.59 -16.36
CA GLY A 435 -17.25 -19.77 -16.63
C GLY A 435 -16.79 -19.12 -17.94
N GLY A 436 -15.84 -19.76 -18.64
CA GLY A 436 -15.33 -19.31 -19.95
C GLY A 436 -14.05 -18.46 -19.91
N GLN A 437 -13.49 -18.22 -18.73
CA GLN A 437 -12.11 -17.76 -18.57
C GLN A 437 -11.17 -18.96 -18.42
N LYS A 438 -9.86 -18.75 -18.64
CA LYS A 438 -8.85 -19.79 -18.39
C LYS A 438 -8.75 -20.18 -16.92
N GLU A 439 -9.05 -19.24 -16.03
CA GLU A 439 -9.04 -19.43 -14.59
C GLU A 439 -10.45 -19.25 -14.03
N THR A 440 -10.75 -20.02 -12.98
CA THR A 440 -11.97 -19.85 -12.19
C THR A 440 -11.86 -18.55 -11.38
N VAL A 441 -12.71 -17.57 -11.68
CA VAL A 441 -12.71 -16.25 -11.00
C VAL A 441 -13.54 -16.23 -9.71
N TYR A 442 -14.37 -17.26 -9.49
CA TYR A 442 -15.26 -17.38 -8.34
C TYR A 442 -15.53 -18.86 -8.05
N GLU A 443 -15.42 -19.27 -6.78
CA GLU A 443 -15.85 -20.60 -6.35
C GLU A 443 -17.35 -20.60 -6.14
N GLU A 444 -18.06 -21.43 -6.93
CA GLU A 444 -19.52 -21.46 -6.96
C GLU A 444 -20.14 -21.62 -5.56
N THR A 445 -21.26 -20.94 -5.38
CA THR A 445 -22.01 -20.95 -4.12
C THR A 445 -23.37 -21.59 -4.36
N ASP A 446 -23.61 -22.77 -3.79
CA ASP A 446 -24.88 -23.47 -3.93
C ASP A 446 -25.89 -22.96 -2.87
N SER A 447 -26.86 -22.16 -3.34
CA SER A 447 -27.94 -21.63 -2.50
C SER A 447 -28.81 -22.70 -1.83
N VAL A 448 -28.96 -23.88 -2.44
CA VAL A 448 -29.70 -25.01 -1.89
C VAL A 448 -28.90 -25.65 -0.76
N GLU A 449 -27.59 -25.84 -0.93
CA GLU A 449 -26.72 -26.35 0.13
C GLU A 449 -26.66 -25.38 1.31
N ILE A 450 -26.53 -24.08 1.07
CA ILE A 450 -26.60 -23.05 2.10
C ILE A 450 -27.92 -23.19 2.87
N GLY A 451 -29.06 -23.23 2.18
CA GLY A 451 -30.36 -23.40 2.82
C GLY A 451 -30.50 -24.71 3.59
N ARG A 452 -29.89 -25.81 3.13
CA ARG A 452 -29.83 -27.08 3.86
C ARG A 452 -28.97 -26.96 5.13
N ALA A 453 -27.81 -26.31 5.05
CA ALA A 453 -26.90 -26.09 6.18
C ALA A 453 -27.56 -25.25 7.29
N PHE A 454 -28.20 -24.12 6.95
CA PHE A 454 -28.95 -23.30 7.91
C PHE A 454 -30.07 -24.08 8.61
N ARG A 455 -30.84 -24.87 7.84
CA ARG A 455 -31.90 -25.73 8.42
C ARG A 455 -31.34 -26.80 9.34
N ARG A 456 -30.20 -27.41 9.01
CA ARG A 456 -29.51 -28.39 9.88
C ARG A 456 -29.05 -27.75 11.19
N ALA A 457 -28.43 -26.57 11.13
CA ALA A 457 -28.01 -25.84 12.34
C ALA A 457 -29.20 -25.53 13.26
N GLY A 458 -30.33 -25.08 12.71
CA GLY A 458 -31.55 -24.82 13.48
C GLY A 458 -32.16 -26.07 14.14
N LYS A 459 -32.01 -27.26 13.53
CA LYS A 459 -32.44 -28.53 14.14
C LYS A 459 -31.52 -28.94 15.30
N ALA A 460 -30.20 -28.82 15.13
CA ALA A 460 -29.22 -29.15 16.17
C ALA A 460 -29.42 -28.34 17.46
N VAL A 461 -29.86 -27.08 17.36
CA VAL A 461 -30.19 -26.24 18.53
C VAL A 461 -31.45 -26.72 19.26
N LYS A 462 -32.45 -27.24 18.53
CA LYS A 462 -33.68 -27.78 19.13
C LYS A 462 -33.43 -29.12 19.83
N ASP A 463 -32.61 -29.96 19.24
CA ASP A 463 -32.28 -31.29 19.79
C ASP A 463 -31.32 -31.17 21.00
N GLY A 464 -30.47 -30.14 21.04
CA GLY A 464 -29.57 -29.84 22.18
C GLY A 464 -30.26 -29.24 23.42
N ASN A 465 -31.48 -28.73 23.30
CA ASN A 465 -32.29 -28.23 24.42
C ASN A 465 -33.24 -29.31 25.02
N GLN A 466 -33.15 -30.55 24.53
CA GLN A 466 -33.93 -31.69 25.06
C GLN A 466 -33.09 -32.66 25.91
N ASN A 467 -31.85 -32.31 26.28
CA ASN A 467 -31.01 -33.06 27.21
C ASN A 467 -30.82 -32.33 28.54
#